data_AF-A0A846ZVB8-F1
#
_entry.id   AF-A0A846ZVB8-F1
#
_cell.length_a   1.000
_cell.length_b   1.000
_cell.length_c   1.000
_cell.angle_alpha   90.00
_cell.angle_beta   90.00
_cell.angle_gamma   90.00
#
_symmetry.space_group_name_H-M   'P 1'
#
loop_
_entity.id
_entity.type
_entity.pdbx_description
1 polymer ?
#
loop_
_entity_poly.entity_id
_entity_poly.type
_entity_poly.pdbx_seq_one_letter_code
_entity_poly.pdbx_strand_id
1 'polypeptide(L)'
;MASKKKLTIQTSKRYAIKITRSAFKADRLVYVAVANAKLKYPHGKSRIVYIGTTKAGARRIASSAAYRAPELLGLYGVKDLSFYIITCSTRQAVKTWQKLESGLILSFKYLYGEPPKCNKKGKNQKWKDELEYFTRNRLEAIIKHYS
;
A
#
# COMPACT_ATOMS: atom_id res chain seq x y z
N MET A 1 -38.38 37.95 11.39
CA MET A 1 -37.22 37.23 10.81
C MET A 1 -37.09 35.90 11.54
N ALA A 2 -37.14 34.75 10.84
CA ALA A 2 -37.00 33.45 11.48
C ALA A 2 -35.57 33.28 12.04
N SER A 3 -35.45 33.07 13.35
CA SER A 3 -34.18 32.76 14.02
C SER A 3 -33.60 31.48 13.41
N LYS A 4 -32.44 31.57 12.76
CA LYS A 4 -31.73 30.39 12.24
C LYS A 4 -31.31 29.53 13.43
N LYS A 5 -31.91 28.34 13.57
CA LYS A 5 -31.48 27.32 14.54
C LYS A 5 -29.99 27.04 14.36
N LYS A 6 -29.24 27.06 15.47
CA LYS A 6 -27.81 26.75 15.47
C LYS A 6 -27.59 25.26 15.16
N LEU A 7 -26.63 24.94 14.31
CA LEU A 7 -26.26 23.57 13.97
C LEU A 7 -25.50 22.92 15.15
N THR A 8 -25.70 21.61 15.33
CA THR A 8 -24.98 20.82 16.34
C THR A 8 -23.74 20.18 15.72
N ILE A 9 -22.58 20.35 16.35
CA ILE A 9 -21.31 19.77 15.91
C ILE A 9 -21.20 18.33 16.44
N GLN A 10 -20.87 17.37 15.58
CA GLN A 10 -20.61 15.98 15.95
C GLN A 10 -19.13 15.65 15.79
N THR A 11 -18.57 14.85 16.70
CA THR A 11 -17.17 14.40 16.66
C THR A 11 -17.08 12.88 16.62
N SER A 12 -16.03 12.34 16.01
CA SER A 12 -15.75 10.92 15.98
C SER A 12 -14.52 10.59 16.84
N LYS A 13 -14.60 9.50 17.60
CA LYS A 13 -13.45 8.96 18.36
C LYS A 13 -12.47 8.16 17.47
N ARG A 14 -12.85 7.84 16.22
CA ARG A 14 -12.00 7.08 15.29
C ARG A 14 -11.13 8.02 14.48
N TYR A 15 -9.86 7.66 14.31
CA TYR A 15 -8.94 8.41 13.46
C TYR A 15 -9.37 8.32 11.99
N ALA A 16 -9.49 9.45 11.32
CA ALA A 16 -9.59 9.47 9.86
C ALA A 16 -8.24 9.09 9.22
N ILE A 17 -7.13 9.57 9.79
CA ILE A 17 -5.75 9.20 9.43
C ILE A 17 -4.91 9.20 10.71
N LYS A 18 -4.10 8.15 10.94
CA LYS A 18 -3.11 8.09 12.02
C LYS A 18 -1.71 8.15 11.41
N ILE A 19 -0.95 9.18 11.73
CA ILE A 19 0.43 9.35 11.26
C ILE A 19 1.38 9.24 12.46
N THR A 20 2.42 8.42 12.35
CA THR A 20 3.43 8.20 13.40
C THR A 20 4.77 8.80 13.01
N ARG A 21 5.61 9.13 14.00
CA ARG A 21 6.98 9.66 13.76
C ARG A 21 7.84 8.73 12.90
N SER A 22 7.63 7.42 13.02
CA SER A 22 8.30 6.40 12.19
C SER A 22 8.06 6.58 10.69
N ALA A 23 6.94 7.20 10.29
CA ALA A 23 6.62 7.42 8.88
C ALA A 23 7.50 8.50 8.20
N PHE A 24 8.17 9.36 8.97
CA PHE A 24 8.87 10.54 8.43
C PHE A 24 10.39 10.42 8.31
N LYS A 25 11.00 9.34 8.83
CA LYS A 25 12.48 9.25 8.89
C LYS A 25 13.16 8.87 7.58
N ALA A 26 12.42 8.45 6.54
CA ALA A 26 13.01 7.96 5.31
C ALA A 26 12.32 8.54 4.06
N ASP A 27 13.12 8.92 3.07
CA ASP A 27 12.71 9.19 1.71
C ASP A 27 12.72 7.88 0.90
N ARG A 28 12.21 7.89 -0.35
CA ARG A 28 12.30 6.73 -1.27
C ARG A 28 11.74 5.42 -0.67
N LEU A 29 10.49 5.48 -0.26
CA LEU A 29 9.80 4.41 0.47
C LEU A 29 8.99 3.53 -0.47
N VAL A 30 8.87 2.24 -0.14
CA VAL A 30 7.77 1.39 -0.62
C VAL A 30 6.73 1.31 0.49
N TYR A 31 5.46 1.24 0.12
CA TYR A 31 4.38 1.01 1.07
C TYR A 31 3.38 0.00 0.53
N VAL A 32 2.77 -0.74 1.46
CA VAL A 32 1.68 -1.67 1.20
C VAL A 32 0.43 -1.12 1.87
N ALA A 33 -0.67 -1.03 1.11
CA ALA A 33 -2.00 -0.80 1.64
C ALA A 33 -2.66 -2.15 1.91
N VAL A 34 -3.19 -2.32 3.12
CA VAL A 34 -3.74 -3.56 3.64
C VAL A 34 -5.15 -3.26 4.15
N ALA A 35 -6.13 -4.01 3.67
CA ALA A 35 -7.51 -3.95 4.15
C ALA A 35 -7.68 -4.78 5.43
N ASN A 36 -8.69 -4.46 6.24
CA ASN A 36 -9.10 -5.30 7.37
C ASN A 36 -9.57 -6.71 6.94
N ALA A 37 -10.19 -6.81 5.76
CA ALA A 37 -10.73 -8.04 5.21
C ALA A 37 -9.81 -8.68 4.15
N LYS A 38 -9.80 -10.02 4.11
CA LYS A 38 -9.10 -10.78 3.07
C LYS A 38 -9.92 -10.77 1.77
N LEU A 39 -9.34 -10.25 0.70
CA LEU A 39 -9.96 -10.23 -0.63
C LEU A 39 -9.59 -11.47 -1.43
N LYS A 40 -10.49 -11.89 -2.32
CA LYS A 40 -10.28 -13.04 -3.21
C LYS A 40 -9.38 -12.65 -4.38
N TYR A 41 -8.37 -13.49 -4.60
CA TYR A 41 -7.46 -13.51 -5.73
C TYR A 41 -7.50 -14.93 -6.37
N PRO A 42 -7.02 -15.11 -7.61
CA PRO A 42 -7.04 -16.40 -8.29
C PRO A 42 -6.46 -17.56 -7.48
N HIS A 43 -5.31 -17.38 -6.82
CA HIS A 43 -4.60 -18.45 -6.10
C HIS A 43 -4.78 -18.39 -4.58
N GLY A 44 -5.68 -17.55 -4.07
CA GLY A 44 -5.90 -17.46 -2.61
C GLY A 44 -6.58 -16.19 -2.17
N LYS A 45 -6.39 -15.84 -0.90
CA LYS A 45 -6.90 -14.59 -0.33
C LYS A 45 -5.79 -13.80 0.32
N SER A 46 -5.84 -12.48 0.20
CA SER A 46 -4.87 -11.56 0.79
C SER A 46 -5.56 -10.27 1.21
N ARG A 47 -5.08 -9.67 2.31
CA ARG A 47 -5.48 -8.32 2.72
C ARG A 47 -4.80 -7.19 1.94
N ILE A 48 -3.68 -7.46 1.28
CA ILE A 48 -2.97 -6.45 0.48
C ILE A 48 -3.85 -6.04 -0.70
N VAL A 49 -4.05 -4.74 -0.87
CA VAL A 49 -4.88 -4.13 -1.92
C VAL A 49 -4.11 -3.23 -2.86
N TYR A 50 -2.98 -2.69 -2.39
CA TYR A 50 -2.12 -1.83 -3.20
C TYR A 50 -0.67 -1.87 -2.71
N ILE A 51 0.27 -1.80 -3.66
CA ILE A 51 1.71 -1.64 -3.41
C ILE A 51 2.17 -0.44 -4.23
N GLY A 52 2.80 0.53 -3.57
CA GLY A 52 3.26 1.75 -4.22
C GLY A 52 4.59 2.21 -3.68
N THR A 53 5.21 3.14 -4.39
CA THR A 53 6.43 3.80 -3.93
C THR A 53 6.36 5.32 -3.99
N THR A 54 7.22 6.00 -3.23
CA THR A 54 7.31 7.45 -3.18
C THR A 54 8.73 7.93 -2.92
N LYS A 55 9.16 8.99 -3.62
CA LYS A 55 10.37 9.75 -3.26
C LYS A 55 10.12 10.80 -2.16
N ALA A 56 8.87 11.21 -1.97
CA ALA A 56 8.46 12.36 -1.13
C ALA A 56 8.03 11.97 0.30
N GLY A 57 8.43 10.78 0.77
CA GLY A 57 8.13 10.29 2.13
C GLY A 57 6.63 10.17 2.44
N ALA A 58 6.28 10.27 3.74
CA ALA A 58 4.92 10.08 4.26
C ALA A 58 3.85 10.99 3.63
N ARG A 59 4.20 12.21 3.21
CA ARG A 59 3.25 13.15 2.58
C ARG A 59 2.53 12.51 1.40
N ARG A 60 3.28 11.81 0.54
CA ARG A 60 2.69 11.15 -0.63
C ARG A 60 1.95 9.87 -0.29
N ILE A 61 2.31 9.21 0.81
CA ILE A 61 1.54 8.06 1.33
C ILE A 61 0.15 8.55 1.75
N ALA A 62 0.07 9.64 2.52
CA ALA A 62 -1.19 10.24 2.93
C ALA A 62 -2.03 10.70 1.72
N SER A 63 -1.42 11.38 0.74
CA SER A 63 -2.12 11.77 -0.50
C SER A 63 -2.60 10.56 -1.30
N SER A 64 -1.79 9.50 -1.41
CA SER A 64 -2.21 8.27 -2.09
C SER A 64 -3.31 7.53 -1.33
N ALA A 65 -3.27 7.53 0.00
CA ALA A 65 -4.32 6.96 0.83
C ALA A 65 -5.64 7.69 0.60
N ALA A 66 -5.64 9.03 0.67
CA ALA A 66 -6.83 9.84 0.40
C ALA A 66 -7.35 9.65 -1.03
N TYR A 67 -6.47 9.65 -2.03
CA TYR A 67 -6.85 9.48 -3.43
C TYR A 67 -7.47 8.11 -3.72
N ARG A 68 -6.94 7.04 -3.10
CA ARG A 68 -7.40 5.66 -3.33
C ARG A 68 -8.52 5.21 -2.39
N ALA A 69 -8.75 5.94 -1.30
CA ALA A 69 -9.75 5.55 -0.30
C ALA A 69 -11.14 5.28 -0.89
N PRO A 70 -11.69 6.08 -1.83
CA PRO A 70 -13.01 5.79 -2.40
C PRO A 70 -13.07 4.45 -3.12
N GLU A 71 -12.04 4.12 -3.91
CA GLU A 71 -11.94 2.85 -4.63
C GLU A 71 -11.77 1.68 -3.66
N LEU A 72 -10.88 1.83 -2.68
CA LEU A 72 -10.49 0.77 -1.76
C LEU A 72 -11.56 0.46 -0.71
N LEU A 73 -12.22 1.48 -0.16
CA LEU A 73 -13.32 1.32 0.80
C LEU A 73 -14.63 0.92 0.11
N GLY A 74 -14.72 1.07 -1.21
CA GLY A 74 -15.84 0.54 -2.00
C GLY A 74 -15.81 -0.98 -2.17
N LEU A 75 -14.70 -1.65 -1.85
CA LEU A 75 -14.57 -3.10 -1.94
C LEU A 75 -15.37 -3.78 -0.83
N TYR A 76 -16.06 -4.87 -1.18
CA TYR A 76 -16.89 -5.62 -0.23
C TYR A 76 -16.08 -6.07 1.00
N GLY A 77 -16.60 -5.73 2.19
CA GLY A 77 -16.01 -6.09 3.48
C GLY A 77 -14.86 -5.20 3.95
N VAL A 78 -14.38 -4.27 3.12
CA VAL A 78 -13.31 -3.33 3.48
C VAL A 78 -13.90 -2.14 4.23
N LYS A 79 -13.52 -2.00 5.50
CA LYS A 79 -13.99 -0.93 6.41
C LYS A 79 -12.88 0.04 6.78
N ASP A 80 -11.64 -0.41 6.72
CA ASP A 80 -10.46 0.37 7.06
C ASP A 80 -9.24 -0.13 6.27
N LEU A 81 -8.26 0.77 6.13
CA LEU A 81 -7.03 0.55 5.40
C LEU A 81 -5.85 0.95 6.27
N SER A 82 -4.87 0.07 6.34
CA SER A 82 -3.59 0.32 7.00
C SER A 82 -2.49 0.40 5.96
N PHE A 83 -1.63 1.42 6.08
CA PHE A 83 -0.50 1.65 5.19
C PHE A 83 0.80 1.37 5.94
N TYR A 84 1.53 0.34 5.52
CA TYR A 84 2.80 -0.04 6.12
C TYR A 84 3.96 0.30 5.20
N ILE A 85 5.04 0.80 5.79
CA ILE A 85 6.25 1.18 5.06
C ILE A 85 7.18 -0.04 5.01
N ILE A 86 7.73 -0.30 3.83
CA ILE A 86 8.76 -1.28 3.57
C ILE A 86 9.96 -0.53 2.97
N THR A 87 11.13 -0.69 3.58
CA THR A 87 12.36 -0.04 3.14
C THR A 87 13.46 -1.06 2.88
N CYS A 88 14.47 -0.63 2.14
CA CYS A 88 15.71 -1.35 1.94
C CYS A 88 16.87 -0.34 1.93
N SER A 89 18.09 -0.83 2.08
CA SER A 89 19.29 -0.02 1.89
C SER A 89 19.32 0.57 0.47
N THR A 90 19.86 1.78 0.35
CA THR A 90 20.09 2.43 -0.95
C THR A 90 21.39 1.91 -1.56
N ARG A 91 21.48 1.92 -2.90
CA ARG A 91 22.71 1.66 -3.65
C ARG A 91 22.96 2.85 -4.58
N GLN A 92 24.22 3.22 -4.75
CA GLN A 92 24.60 4.34 -5.63
C GLN A 92 24.11 4.08 -7.05
N ALA A 93 23.58 5.13 -7.70
CA ALA A 93 23.02 5.09 -9.05
C ALA A 93 21.85 4.10 -9.27
N VAL A 94 21.35 3.41 -8.25
CA VAL A 94 20.24 2.45 -8.37
C VAL A 94 18.98 2.98 -7.71
N LYS A 95 17.86 2.97 -8.44
CA LYS A 95 16.52 3.29 -7.91
C LYS A 95 15.95 2.10 -7.13
N THR A 96 16.61 1.71 -6.03
CA THR A 96 16.32 0.47 -5.28
C THR A 96 14.87 0.38 -4.80
N TRP A 97 14.24 1.50 -4.42
CA TRP A 97 12.82 1.54 -4.04
C TRP A 97 11.86 1.17 -5.17
N GLN A 98 12.19 1.53 -6.43
CA GLN A 98 11.37 1.16 -7.59
C GLN A 98 11.52 -0.33 -7.91
N LYS A 99 12.74 -0.85 -7.76
CA LYS A 99 13.01 -2.28 -7.91
C LYS A 99 12.31 -3.09 -6.82
N LEU A 100 12.31 -2.60 -5.58
CA LEU A 100 11.61 -3.23 -4.47
C LEU A 100 10.10 -3.24 -4.70
N GLU A 101 9.50 -2.10 -5.12
CA GLU A 101 8.09 -2.05 -5.50
C GLU A 101 7.76 -3.08 -6.59
N SER A 102 8.56 -3.12 -7.66
CA SER A 102 8.36 -4.05 -8.75
C SER A 102 8.52 -5.52 -8.32
N GLY A 103 9.54 -5.84 -7.54
CA GLY A 103 9.75 -7.18 -7.01
C GLY A 103 8.61 -7.64 -6.10
N LEU A 104 8.07 -6.74 -5.25
CA LEU A 104 6.92 -7.06 -4.39
C LEU A 104 5.64 -7.27 -5.20
N ILE A 105 5.36 -6.44 -6.22
CA ILE A 105 4.20 -6.61 -7.10
C ILE A 105 4.28 -7.94 -7.86
N LEU A 106 5.46 -8.27 -8.40
CA LEU A 106 5.68 -9.53 -9.13
C LEU A 106 5.58 -10.75 -8.21
N SER A 107 6.12 -10.65 -6.98
CA SER A 107 6.01 -11.71 -5.97
C SER A 107 4.55 -11.91 -5.54
N PHE A 108 3.80 -10.82 -5.35
CA PHE A 108 2.37 -10.88 -5.08
C PHE A 108 1.62 -11.60 -6.20
N LYS A 109 1.86 -11.19 -7.45
CA LYS A 109 1.26 -11.82 -8.64
C LYS A 109 1.61 -13.30 -8.72
N TYR A 110 2.85 -13.69 -8.42
CA TYR A 110 3.25 -15.09 -8.41
C TYR A 110 2.46 -15.89 -7.36
N LEU A 111 2.35 -15.36 -6.13
CA LEU A 111 1.67 -16.03 -5.03
C LEU A 111 0.15 -16.09 -5.18
N TYR A 112 -0.47 -15.04 -5.71
CA TYR A 112 -1.93 -14.87 -5.73
C TYR A 112 -2.57 -14.90 -7.12
N GLY A 113 -1.77 -14.97 -8.19
CA GLY A 113 -2.20 -15.11 -9.59
C GLY A 113 -2.38 -13.80 -10.35
N GLU A 114 -2.57 -12.68 -9.65
CA GLU A 114 -2.71 -11.34 -10.23
C GLU A 114 -2.10 -10.27 -9.31
N PRO A 115 -1.75 -9.07 -9.79
CA PRO A 115 -1.31 -7.98 -8.91
C PRO A 115 -2.42 -7.56 -7.93
N PRO A 116 -2.10 -6.81 -6.86
CA PRO A 116 -3.12 -6.30 -5.94
C PRO A 116 -4.21 -5.54 -6.70
N LYS A 117 -5.48 -5.64 -6.24
CA LYS A 117 -6.65 -5.18 -7.01
C LYS A 117 -6.54 -3.74 -7.55
N CYS A 118 -5.93 -2.83 -6.79
CA CYS A 118 -5.81 -1.42 -7.17
C CYS A 118 -4.46 -1.07 -7.82
N ASN A 119 -3.61 -2.06 -8.08
CA ASN A 119 -2.39 -1.91 -8.87
C ASN A 119 -2.68 -2.07 -10.36
N LYS A 120 -2.58 -0.98 -11.12
CA LYS A 120 -2.52 -1.04 -12.60
C LYS A 120 -1.19 -1.64 -13.08
N LYS A 121 -0.10 -1.31 -12.38
CA LYS A 121 1.25 -1.85 -12.62
C LYS A 121 1.30 -3.32 -12.20
N GLY A 122 1.96 -4.17 -12.98
CA GLY A 122 2.17 -5.59 -12.65
C GLY A 122 1.39 -6.58 -13.52
N LYS A 123 0.30 -6.16 -14.19
CA LYS A 123 -0.54 -7.05 -14.99
C LYS A 123 0.25 -7.78 -16.09
N ASN A 124 1.01 -7.03 -16.88
CA ASN A 124 1.87 -7.55 -17.95
C ASN A 124 3.37 -7.44 -17.63
N GLN A 125 3.71 -7.12 -16.38
CA GLN A 125 5.11 -6.97 -15.99
C GLN A 125 5.76 -8.35 -15.85
N LYS A 126 7.01 -8.47 -16.30
CA LYS A 126 7.91 -9.60 -16.07
C LYS A 126 9.05 -9.16 -15.14
N TRP A 127 9.68 -10.13 -14.49
CA TRP A 127 10.95 -9.92 -13.80
C TRP A 127 11.98 -9.37 -14.79
N LYS A 128 12.73 -8.38 -14.35
CA LYS A 128 13.89 -7.81 -15.02
C LYS A 128 15.11 -8.14 -14.16
N ASP A 129 15.73 -7.12 -13.59
CA ASP A 129 16.90 -7.21 -12.73
C ASP A 129 16.54 -7.13 -11.23
N GLU A 130 15.25 -7.14 -10.84
CA GLU A 130 14.88 -7.01 -9.42
C GLU A 130 15.49 -8.12 -8.53
N LEU A 131 15.67 -9.32 -9.08
CA LEU A 131 16.25 -10.47 -8.38
C LEU A 131 17.78 -10.38 -8.18
N GLU A 132 18.45 -9.44 -8.85
CA GLU A 132 19.87 -9.13 -8.57
C GLU A 132 20.04 -8.37 -7.24
N TYR A 133 18.97 -7.73 -6.76
CA TYR A 133 18.99 -6.88 -5.57
C TYR A 133 18.25 -7.50 -4.39
N PHE A 134 17.23 -8.32 -4.65
CA PHE A 134 16.38 -8.89 -3.61
C PHE A 134 16.16 -10.37 -3.85
N THR A 135 16.37 -11.18 -2.82
CA THR A 135 16.05 -12.61 -2.89
C THR A 135 14.53 -12.78 -2.97
N ARG A 136 14.09 -13.63 -3.91
CA ARG A 136 12.67 -13.95 -4.11
C ARG A 136 11.98 -14.39 -2.82
N ASN A 137 12.64 -15.28 -2.07
CA ASN A 137 12.11 -15.79 -0.79
C ASN A 137 11.84 -14.65 0.21
N ARG A 138 12.69 -13.62 0.24
CA ARG A 138 12.48 -12.48 1.14
C ARG A 138 11.30 -11.62 0.69
N LEU A 139 11.15 -11.39 -0.61
CA LEU A 139 10.00 -10.66 -1.15
C LEU A 139 8.69 -11.41 -0.84
N GLU A 140 8.66 -12.73 -1.07
CA GLU A 140 7.50 -13.57 -0.77
C GLU A 140 7.17 -13.63 0.73
N ALA A 141 8.18 -13.69 1.60
CA ALA A 141 7.99 -13.65 3.05
C ALA A 141 7.35 -12.32 3.50
N ILE A 142 7.76 -11.19 2.91
CA ILE A 142 7.16 -9.89 3.17
C ILE A 142 5.70 -9.87 2.70
N ILE A 143 5.40 -10.40 1.51
CA ILE A 143 4.02 -10.50 1.03
C ILE A 143 3.16 -11.33 1.99
N LYS A 144 3.62 -12.53 2.38
CA LYS A 144 2.91 -13.40 3.32
C LYS A 144 2.67 -12.75 4.68
N HIS A 145 3.59 -11.93 5.16
CA HIS A 145 3.44 -11.21 6.43
C HIS A 145 2.25 -10.23 6.44
N TYR A 146 1.94 -9.61 5.30
CA TYR A 146 0.87 -8.61 5.19
C TYR A 146 -0.44 -9.13 4.58
N SER A 147 -0.50 -10.40 4.15
CA SER A 147 -1.67 -11.04 3.53
C SER A 147 -2.66 -11.64 4.53
#